data_AF-A0A7C5UPV5-F1
#
_entry.id   AF-A0A7C5UPV5-F1
#
_cell.length_a   1.000
_cell.length_b   1.000
_cell.length_c   1.000
_cell.angle_alpha   90.00
_cell.angle_beta   90.00
_cell.angle_gamma   90.00
#
_symmetry.space_group_name_H-M   'P 1'
#
loop_
_entity.id
_entity.type
_entity.pdbx_description
1 polymer ?
#
loop_
_entity_poly.entity_id
_entity_poly.type
_entity_poly.pdbx_seq_one_letter_code
_entity_poly.pdbx_strand_id
1 'polypeptide(L)'
;MGTPDFLVLGHVTFDLQPDGTFRPGGTALYAALTAARLGCRAALYTSASPAEAEEWLAILRRDGVEVMCRPSPVTTTFQNRYRAGRRRQYLFRRAEALLPAELPAGWEEAPLVLLGPVAGEVSPAWIYRFPRSRVGACLQGWL
;
A
#
# COMPACT_ATOMS: atom_id res chain seq x y z
N MET A 1 9.87 -14.92 8.58
CA MET A 1 9.88 -14.27 7.25
C MET A 1 11.31 -13.85 6.98
N GLY A 2 11.80 -14.03 5.75
CA GLY A 2 13.16 -13.60 5.39
C GLY A 2 13.16 -12.10 5.04
N THR A 3 14.35 -11.53 4.85
CA THR A 3 14.46 -10.18 4.28
C THR A 3 13.98 -10.18 2.82
N PRO A 4 12.99 -9.35 2.45
CA PRO A 4 12.49 -9.25 1.10
C PRO A 4 13.50 -8.50 0.20
N ASP A 5 13.43 -8.73 -1.10
CA ASP A 5 14.26 -8.02 -2.09
C ASP A 5 13.68 -6.62 -2.38
N PHE A 6 12.36 -6.48 -2.24
CA PHE A 6 11.62 -5.24 -2.45
C PHE A 6 10.52 -5.10 -1.39
N LEU A 7 10.55 -4.01 -0.62
CA LEU A 7 9.52 -3.65 0.34
C LEU A 7 8.76 -2.41 -0.14
N VAL A 8 7.44 -2.44 -0.08
CA VAL A 8 6.60 -1.25 -0.30
C VAL A 8 5.70 -0.97 0.89
N LEU A 9 5.61 0.33 1.23
CA LEU A 9 4.78 0.85 2.31
C LEU A 9 3.71 1.76 1.73
N GLY A 10 2.44 1.48 2.03
CA GLY A 10 1.31 2.31 1.65
C GLY A 10 0.00 1.55 1.72
N HIS A 11 -1.12 2.25 1.56
CA HIS A 11 -2.41 1.60 1.61
C HIS A 11 -2.74 0.80 0.36
N VAL A 12 -3.27 -0.41 0.56
CA VAL A 12 -4.29 -0.99 -0.30
C VAL A 12 -5.55 -0.16 -0.15
N THR A 13 -6.11 0.29 -1.27
CA THR A 13 -7.29 1.16 -1.27
C THR A 13 -8.43 0.57 -2.08
N PHE A 14 -9.60 1.15 -1.93
CA PHE A 14 -10.73 0.91 -2.81
C PHE A 14 -11.12 2.15 -3.59
N ASP A 15 -11.40 1.97 -4.88
CA ASP A 15 -12.10 2.93 -5.69
C ASP A 15 -13.58 2.54 -5.76
N LEU A 16 -14.43 3.35 -5.14
CA LEU A 16 -15.88 3.25 -5.26
C LEU A 16 -16.30 3.61 -6.69
N GLN A 17 -16.89 2.65 -7.38
CA GLN A 17 -17.40 2.78 -8.74
C GLN A 17 -18.81 3.39 -8.75
N PRO A 18 -19.27 3.94 -9.90
CA PRO A 18 -20.63 4.50 -10.02
C PRO A 18 -21.75 3.50 -9.74
N ASP A 19 -21.52 2.20 -9.99
CA ASP A 19 -22.47 1.11 -9.72
C ASP A 19 -22.47 0.64 -8.25
N GLY A 20 -21.68 1.28 -7.38
CA GLY A 20 -21.56 0.95 -5.96
C GLY A 20 -20.53 -0.14 -5.66
N THR A 21 -19.89 -0.73 -6.66
CA THR A 21 -18.85 -1.74 -6.45
C THR A 21 -17.52 -1.11 -6.04
N PHE A 22 -16.64 -1.91 -5.43
CA PHE A 22 -15.28 -1.50 -5.09
C PHE A 22 -14.27 -2.17 -6.02
N ARG A 23 -13.31 -1.39 -6.51
CA ARG A 23 -12.10 -1.90 -7.18
C ARG A 23 -10.89 -1.70 -6.29
N PRO A 24 -10.00 -2.69 -6.14
CA PRO A 24 -8.76 -2.53 -5.39
C PRO A 24 -7.85 -1.56 -6.13
N GLY A 25 -7.07 -0.82 -5.35
CA GLY A 25 -6.09 0.12 -5.86
C GLY A 25 -5.02 0.41 -4.81
N GLY A 26 -4.37 1.55 -5.00
CA GLY A 26 -3.26 1.99 -4.19
C GLY A 26 -1.92 1.65 -4.85
N THR A 27 -1.00 2.62 -4.82
CA THR A 27 0.35 2.46 -5.36
C THR A 27 1.05 1.24 -4.76
N ALA A 28 0.88 1.01 -3.47
CA ALA A 28 1.51 -0.09 -2.77
C ALA A 28 1.06 -1.47 -3.27
N LEU A 29 -0.23 -1.64 -3.56
CA LEU A 29 -0.78 -2.89 -4.12
C LEU A 29 -0.12 -3.23 -5.45
N TYR A 30 -0.13 -2.27 -6.38
CA TYR A 30 0.40 -2.51 -7.72
C TYR A 30 1.92 -2.66 -7.73
N ALA A 31 2.64 -1.86 -6.94
CA ALA A 31 4.09 -1.98 -6.85
C ALA A 31 4.53 -3.34 -6.30
N ALA A 32 3.89 -3.83 -5.23
CA ALA A 32 4.19 -5.16 -4.67
C ALA A 32 3.92 -6.27 -5.67
N LEU A 33 2.77 -6.23 -6.34
CA LEU A 33 2.36 -7.23 -7.32
C LEU A 33 3.27 -7.22 -8.55
N THR A 34 3.66 -6.04 -9.04
CA THR A 34 4.61 -5.90 -10.14
C THR A 34 5.97 -6.47 -9.76
N ALA A 35 6.51 -6.14 -8.58
CA ALA A 35 7.80 -6.67 -8.12
C ALA A 35 7.78 -8.20 -8.00
N ALA A 36 6.71 -8.79 -7.42
CA ALA A 36 6.55 -10.24 -7.33
C ALA A 36 6.54 -10.90 -8.71
N ARG A 37 5.78 -10.34 -9.67
CA ARG A 37 5.71 -10.88 -11.04
C ARG A 37 6.99 -10.71 -11.85
N LEU A 38 7.87 -9.80 -11.46
CA LEU A 38 9.23 -9.68 -12.01
C LEU A 38 10.23 -10.63 -11.34
N GLY A 39 9.78 -11.47 -10.39
CA GLY A 39 10.60 -12.49 -9.73
C GLY A 39 11.30 -12.03 -8.44
N CYS A 40 10.99 -10.83 -7.94
CA CYS A 40 11.49 -10.38 -6.63
C CYS A 40 10.70 -11.03 -5.49
N ARG A 41 11.36 -11.30 -4.35
CA ARG A 41 10.64 -11.54 -3.09
C ARG A 41 10.07 -10.21 -2.59
N ALA A 42 8.82 -9.93 -2.96
CA ALA A 42 8.16 -8.67 -2.67
C ALA A 42 7.41 -8.74 -1.33
N ALA A 43 7.52 -7.66 -0.56
CA ALA A 43 6.80 -7.46 0.69
C ALA A 43 5.96 -6.18 0.65
N LEU A 44 4.76 -6.25 1.20
CA LEU A 44 3.82 -5.14 1.35
C LEU A 44 3.51 -4.92 2.83
N TYR A 45 3.78 -3.71 3.32
CA TYR A 45 3.24 -3.23 4.59
C TYR A 45 2.12 -2.20 4.33
N THR A 46 0.90 -2.56 4.71
CA THR A 46 -0.33 -1.79 4.44
C THR A 46 -1.19 -1.66 5.70
N SER A 47 -2.19 -0.79 5.66
CA SER A 47 -3.31 -0.77 6.60
C SER A 47 -4.63 -0.76 5.85
N ALA A 48 -5.57 -1.60 6.29
CA ALA A 48 -6.90 -1.75 5.72
C ALA A 48 -7.84 -2.42 6.73
N SER A 49 -9.14 -2.44 6.44
CA SER A 49 -10.08 -3.27 7.19
C SER A 49 -9.93 -4.73 6.78
N PRO A 50 -9.61 -5.66 7.72
CA PRO A 50 -9.55 -7.08 7.38
C PRO A 50 -10.88 -7.60 6.85
N ALA A 51 -12.00 -7.11 7.37
CA ALA A 51 -13.34 -7.52 6.93
C ALA A 51 -13.65 -7.13 5.48
N GLU A 52 -12.99 -6.10 4.95
CA GLU A 52 -13.25 -5.59 3.60
C GLU A 52 -12.16 -5.99 2.59
N ALA A 53 -10.89 -6.03 3.04
CA ALA A 53 -9.74 -6.18 2.16
C ALA A 53 -9.19 -7.61 2.08
N GLU A 54 -9.60 -8.54 2.94
CA GLU A 54 -8.96 -9.86 3.03
C GLU A 54 -8.97 -10.64 1.72
N GLU A 55 -10.02 -10.54 0.91
CA GLU A 55 -10.06 -11.16 -0.42
C GLU A 55 -8.88 -10.70 -1.30
N TRP A 56 -8.62 -9.39 -1.32
CA TRP A 56 -7.52 -8.82 -2.10
C TRP A 56 -6.16 -9.10 -1.50
N LEU A 57 -6.05 -9.09 -0.17
CA LEU A 57 -4.80 -9.47 0.51
C LEU A 57 -4.47 -10.94 0.28
N ALA A 58 -5.46 -11.83 0.25
CA ALA A 58 -5.28 -13.24 -0.06
C ALA A 58 -4.81 -13.45 -1.51
N ILE A 59 -5.33 -12.68 -2.47
CA ILE A 59 -4.84 -12.70 -3.86
C ILE A 59 -3.37 -12.30 -3.94
N LEU A 60 -2.96 -11.22 -3.25
CA LEU A 60 -1.55 -10.81 -3.20
C LEU A 60 -0.65 -11.92 -2.63
N ARG A 61 -1.08 -12.54 -1.52
CA ARG A 61 -0.34 -13.67 -0.91
C ARG A 61 -0.21 -14.86 -1.86
N ARG A 62 -1.29 -15.21 -2.58
CA ARG A 62 -1.28 -16.29 -3.59
C ARG A 62 -0.33 -15.98 -4.74
N ASP A 63 -0.25 -14.71 -5.13
CA ASP A 63 0.64 -14.23 -6.19
C ASP A 63 2.09 -13.98 -5.69
N GLY A 64 2.44 -14.47 -4.50
CA GLY A 64 3.81 -14.51 -3.98
C GLY A 64 4.25 -13.27 -3.20
N VAL A 65 3.34 -12.36 -2.86
CA VAL A 65 3.65 -11.18 -2.03
C VAL A 65 3.57 -11.53 -0.55
N GLU A 66 4.61 -11.24 0.22
CA GLU A 66 4.53 -11.26 1.69
C GLU A 66 3.76 -10.03 2.17
N VAL A 67 2.64 -10.22 2.87
CA VAL A 67 1.74 -9.12 3.27
C VAL A 67 1.65 -9.00 4.78
N MET A 68 2.06 -7.85 5.30
CA MET A 68 1.72 -7.39 6.65
C MET A 68 0.63 -6.32 6.55
N CYS A 69 -0.53 -6.57 7.17
CA CYS A 69 -1.64 -5.63 7.20
C CYS A 69 -1.92 -5.20 8.63
N ARG A 70 -1.69 -3.92 8.92
CA ARG A 70 -2.12 -3.28 10.16
C ARG A 70 -3.65 -3.13 10.14
N PRO A 71 -4.40 -3.73 11.08
CA PRO A 71 -5.84 -3.60 11.10
C PRO A 71 -6.28 -2.14 11.25
N SER A 72 -7.32 -1.77 10.51
CA SER A 72 -7.99 -0.48 10.60
C SER A 72 -9.51 -0.73 10.59
N PRO A 73 -10.34 0.11 11.25
CA PRO A 73 -11.80 -0.01 11.16
C PRO A 73 -12.34 0.15 9.73
N VAL A 74 -11.56 0.81 8.87
CA VAL A 74 -11.94 1.13 7.51
C VAL A 74 -10.80 0.88 6.52
N THR A 75 -11.13 0.53 5.28
CA THR A 75 -10.19 0.60 4.16
C THR A 75 -10.19 2.00 3.56
N THR A 76 -9.04 2.48 3.11
CA THR A 76 -8.96 3.78 2.42
C THR A 76 -9.78 3.72 1.13
N THR A 77 -10.77 4.59 0.99
CA THR A 77 -11.71 4.55 -0.12
C THR A 77 -11.76 5.89 -0.83
N PHE A 78 -11.47 5.86 -2.12
CA PHE A 78 -11.64 6.98 -3.03
C PHE A 78 -12.87 6.81 -3.90
N GLN A 79 -13.34 7.92 -4.48
CA GLN A 79 -14.22 7.90 -5.65
C GLN A 79 -13.69 8.87 -6.68
N ASN A 80 -13.48 8.37 -7.89
CA ASN A 80 -13.08 9.17 -9.04
C ASN A 80 -14.32 9.47 -9.90
N ARG A 81 -14.72 10.75 -9.98
CA ARG A 81 -15.78 11.21 -10.88
C ARG A 81 -15.15 11.90 -12.07
N TYR A 82 -15.45 11.42 -13.28
CA TYR A 82 -14.96 12.00 -14.52
C TYR A 82 -16.10 12.75 -15.21
N ARG A 83 -15.88 14.03 -15.54
CA ARG A 83 -16.83 14.84 -16.32
C ARG A 83 -16.06 15.74 -17.28
N ALA A 84 -16.37 15.65 -18.57
CA ALA A 84 -15.73 16.43 -19.64
C ALA A 84 -14.19 16.39 -19.58
N GLY A 85 -13.60 15.19 -19.45
CA GLY A 85 -12.15 15.00 -19.37
C GLY A 85 -11.49 15.42 -18.04
N ARG A 86 -12.24 16.02 -17.11
CA ARG A 86 -11.73 16.41 -15.79
C ARG A 86 -12.05 15.33 -14.76
N ARG A 87 -11.05 14.98 -13.95
CA ARG A 87 -11.22 14.11 -12.78
C ARG A 87 -11.45 14.95 -11.53
N ARG A 88 -12.51 14.64 -10.80
CA ARG A 88 -12.71 15.06 -9.41
C ARG A 88 -12.63 13.82 -8.52
N GLN A 89 -11.63 13.77 -7.66
CA GLN A 89 -11.41 12.68 -6.73
C GLN A 89 -11.91 13.08 -5.34
N TYR A 90 -12.56 12.14 -4.66
CA TYR A 90 -13.03 12.29 -3.28
C TYR A 90 -12.38 11.20 -2.44
N LEU A 91 -11.88 11.55 -1.25
CA LEU A 91 -11.47 10.60 -0.22
C LEU A 91 -12.61 10.48 0.79
N PHE A 92 -13.27 9.33 0.84
CA PHE A 92 -14.42 9.12 1.73
C PHE A 92 -14.02 8.52 3.08
N ARG A 93 -13.08 7.58 3.04
CA ARG A 93 -12.59 6.84 4.21
C ARG A 93 -11.08 6.75 4.11
N ARG A 94 -10.40 6.86 5.23
CA ARG A 94 -8.95 6.74 5.31
C ARG A 94 -8.64 5.72 6.40
N ALA A 95 -7.90 4.68 6.04
CA ALA A 95 -7.39 3.71 6.99
C ALA A 95 -6.33 4.37 7.91
N GLU A 96 -6.01 3.70 8.99
CA GLU A 96 -5.01 4.18 9.93
C GLU A 96 -3.61 4.31 9.32
N ALA A 97 -2.79 5.23 9.83
CA ALA A 97 -1.42 5.41 9.37
C ALA A 97 -0.53 4.18 9.66
N LEU A 98 0.52 4.00 8.85
CA LEU A 98 1.50 2.93 9.07
C LEU A 98 2.45 3.28 10.21
N LEU A 99 2.66 2.33 11.12
CA LEU A 99 3.52 2.50 12.30
C LEU A 99 4.83 1.72 12.15
N PRO A 100 6.00 2.35 12.38
CA PRO A 100 7.31 1.68 12.33
C PRO A 100 7.47 0.52 13.30
N ALA A 101 6.81 0.58 14.46
CA ALA A 101 6.92 -0.44 15.50
C ALA A 101 6.29 -1.80 15.10
N GLU A 102 5.38 -1.79 14.11
CA GLU A 102 4.69 -2.99 13.64
C GLU A 102 5.33 -3.57 12.36
N LEU A 103 6.45 -3.00 11.89
CA LEU A 103 7.17 -3.55 10.75
C LEU A 103 7.76 -4.93 11.12
N PRO A 104 7.52 -5.98 10.33
CA PRO A 104 8.09 -7.30 10.60
C PRO A 104 9.62 -7.27 10.68
N ALA A 105 10.18 -8.02 11.63
CA ALA A 105 11.62 -8.11 11.80
C ALA A 105 12.31 -8.63 10.53
N GLY A 106 13.39 -7.95 10.12
CA GLY A 106 14.17 -8.25 8.92
C GLY A 106 13.70 -7.50 7.67
N TRP A 107 12.51 -6.90 7.67
CA TRP A 107 12.03 -6.10 6.54
C TRP A 107 12.71 -4.73 6.46
N GLU A 108 13.24 -4.21 7.56
CA GLU A 108 14.05 -2.99 7.58
C GLU A 108 15.36 -3.12 6.79
N GLU A 109 15.79 -4.35 6.50
CA GLU A 109 17.01 -4.65 5.76
C GLU A 109 16.77 -4.84 4.26
N ALA A 110 15.54 -4.64 3.78
CA ALA A 110 15.23 -4.75 2.37
C ALA A 110 16.11 -3.78 1.55
N PRO A 111 16.81 -4.23 0.50
CA PRO A 111 17.74 -3.38 -0.24
C PRO A 111 17.03 -2.28 -1.06
N LEU A 112 15.78 -2.53 -1.46
CA LEU A 112 14.92 -1.60 -2.17
C LEU A 112 13.64 -1.37 -1.38
N VAL A 113 13.33 -0.11 -1.11
CA VAL A 113 12.12 0.30 -0.39
C VAL A 113 11.37 1.35 -1.20
N LEU A 114 10.07 1.19 -1.36
CA LEU A 114 9.18 2.19 -1.95
C LEU A 114 8.21 2.73 -0.90
N LEU A 115 8.24 4.03 -0.66
CA LEU A 115 7.19 4.74 0.07
C LEU A 115 6.11 5.13 -0.93
N GLY A 116 4.96 4.47 -0.89
CA GLY A 116 3.85 4.64 -1.82
C GLY A 116 2.58 5.20 -1.17
N PRO A 117 2.62 6.35 -0.47
CA PRO A 117 1.43 6.94 0.13
C PRO A 117 0.44 7.39 -0.93
N VAL A 118 -0.85 7.30 -0.61
CA VAL A 118 -1.94 7.83 -1.45
C VAL A 118 -2.86 8.81 -0.72
N ALA A 119 -2.81 8.83 0.62
CA ALA A 119 -3.63 9.70 1.47
C ALA A 119 -2.87 10.08 2.78
N GLY A 120 -1.58 10.39 2.69
CA GLY A 120 -0.75 10.83 3.82
C GLY A 120 -0.55 9.77 4.92
N GLU A 121 -0.79 8.50 4.64
CA GLU A 121 -0.72 7.39 5.60
C GLU A 121 0.71 6.95 5.93
N VAL A 122 1.66 7.27 5.06
CA VAL A 122 3.08 7.00 5.26
C VAL A 122 3.76 8.31 5.59
N SER A 123 4.30 8.45 6.80
CA SER A 123 5.13 9.61 7.14
C SER A 123 6.43 9.60 6.30
N PRO A 124 6.89 10.74 5.78
CA PRO A 124 8.22 10.83 5.15
C PRO A 124 9.36 10.37 6.08
N ALA A 125 9.18 10.44 7.40
CA ALA A 125 10.15 9.98 8.40
C ALA A 125 10.45 8.47 8.32
N TRP A 126 9.64 7.68 7.61
CA TRP A 126 9.93 6.28 7.33
C TRP A 126 11.29 6.06 6.65
N ILE A 127 11.82 7.06 5.93
CA ILE A 127 13.16 6.99 5.33
C ILE A 127 14.26 6.65 6.37
N TYR A 128 14.12 7.14 7.60
CA TYR A 128 15.11 6.90 8.67
C TYR A 128 15.09 5.46 9.19
N ARG A 129 14.03 4.69 8.91
CA ARG A 129 13.96 3.27 9.29
C ARG A 129 14.81 2.39 8.37
N PHE A 130 15.21 2.89 7.20
CA PHE A 130 15.88 2.14 6.15
C PHE A 130 17.25 2.74 5.80
N PRO A 131 18.18 2.88 6.76
CA PRO A 131 19.45 3.60 6.55
C PRO A 131 20.40 2.91 5.55
N ARG A 132 20.16 1.63 5.25
CA ARG A 132 20.98 0.82 4.33
C ARG A 132 20.31 0.56 2.99
N SER A 133 19.08 1.02 2.81
CA SER A 133 18.26 0.73 1.63
C SER A 133 18.31 1.86 0.62
N ARG A 134 18.06 1.54 -0.64
CA ARG A 134 17.67 2.55 -1.63
C ARG A 134 16.19 2.81 -1.49
N VAL A 135 15.83 4.03 -1.08
CA VAL A 135 14.45 4.43 -0.84
C VAL A 135 13.93 5.28 -1.99
N GLY A 136 12.90 4.80 -2.68
CA GLY A 136 12.09 5.58 -3.61
C GLY A 136 10.82 6.09 -2.93
N ALA A 137 10.24 7.18 -3.44
CA ALA A 137 8.97 7.69 -2.94
C ALA A 137 8.05 8.14 -4.07
N CYS A 138 6.78 7.73 -4.01
CA CYS A 138 5.71 8.30 -4.83
C CYS A 138 5.06 9.46 -4.07
N LEU A 139 5.10 10.66 -4.64
CA LEU A 139 4.67 11.88 -3.93
C LEU A 139 3.14 12.05 -3.83
N GLN A 140 2.34 11.19 -4.48
CA GLN A 140 0.89 11.37 -4.62
C GLN A 140 0.18 11.62 -3.28
N GLY A 141 0.49 10.86 -2.23
CA GLY A 141 -0.14 11.02 -0.92
C GLY A 141 0.44 12.14 -0.05
N TRP A 142 1.39 12.93 -0.56
CA TRP A 142 2.04 14.04 0.16
C TRP A 142 1.84 15.42 -0.50
N LEU A 143 1.16 15.48 -1.65
CA LEU A 143 0.85 16.70 -2.41
C LEU A 143 -0.64 17.02 -2.31
#